data_AF-A0A1R3TGU3-F1
#
_entry.id   AF-A0A1R3TGU3-F1
#
_cell.length_a   1.000
_cell.length_b   1.000
_cell.length_c   1.000
_cell.angle_alpha   90.00
_cell.angle_beta   90.00
_cell.angle_gamma   90.00
#
_symmetry.space_group_name_H-M   'P 1'
#
loop_
_entity.id
_entity.type
_entity.pdbx_description
1 polymer ?
#
loop_
_entity_poly.entity_id
_entity_poly.type
_entity_poly.pdbx_seq_one_letter_code
_entity_poly.pdbx_strand_id
1 'polypeptide(L)'
;MHRVDSTLQAIRAGTAKPARDVTWLTKLFKDRTEQIDPGFGIEKLVLVAVSAEPLQEEQKSSSLVEEEITDLTPLIDIFSNRGGQRVYRVAPVAPDVPERSVQQVSAVAENVAESWVGHWRRPVRLFERSEQIQAIAMMPDYPPATITWRGKRHRVKRADGPERIFGELRRRGYASIGDDHPVDGQANTFLPETLAGR
;
A
#
# COMPACT_ATOMS: atom_id res chain seq x y z
N MET A 1 30.71 -11.54 -7.97
CA MET A 1 32.03 -11.28 -8.60
C MET A 1 33.10 -11.52 -7.56
N HIS A 2 34.11 -12.31 -7.89
CA HIS A 2 35.26 -12.56 -7.03
C HIS A 2 36.42 -11.68 -7.48
N ARG A 3 36.94 -10.87 -6.56
CA ARG A 3 38.17 -10.12 -6.75
C ARG A 3 39.40 -10.96 -6.39
N VAL A 4 40.55 -10.56 -6.91
CA VAL A 4 41.85 -11.22 -6.65
C VAL A 4 42.22 -11.21 -5.16
N ASP A 5 41.75 -10.22 -4.40
CA ASP A 5 41.92 -10.13 -2.94
C ASP A 5 40.94 -11.03 -2.15
N SER A 6 40.27 -11.97 -2.81
CA SER A 6 39.22 -12.84 -2.25
C SER A 6 37.96 -12.14 -1.75
N THR A 7 37.77 -10.84 -2.05
CA THR A 7 36.52 -10.15 -1.72
C THR A 7 35.42 -10.45 -2.72
N LEU A 8 34.17 -10.47 -2.23
CA LEU A 8 32.97 -10.67 -3.06
C LEU A 8 32.21 -9.35 -3.22
N GLN A 9 32.01 -8.93 -4.46
CA GLN A 9 31.08 -7.87 -4.81
C GLN A 9 29.92 -8.41 -5.65
N ALA A 10 28.73 -7.90 -5.39
CA ALA A 10 27.53 -8.28 -6.11
C ALA A 10 26.70 -7.05 -6.43
N ILE A 11 26.38 -6.89 -7.71
CA ILE A 11 25.36 -5.96 -8.19
C ILE A 11 24.12 -6.76 -8.56
N ARG A 12 22.96 -6.13 -8.40
CA ARG A 12 21.67 -6.70 -8.82
C ARG A 12 20.96 -5.70 -9.71
N ALA A 13 20.37 -6.23 -10.77
CA ALA A 13 19.40 -5.56 -11.62
C ALA A 13 18.13 -6.41 -11.65
N GLY A 14 16.97 -5.76 -11.54
CA GLY A 14 15.66 -6.41 -11.66
C GLY A 14 14.79 -5.70 -12.69
N THR A 15 13.79 -6.41 -13.20
CA THR A 15 12.77 -5.85 -14.11
C THR A 15 11.40 -5.95 -13.44
N ALA A 16 10.51 -5.01 -13.77
CA ALA A 16 9.17 -4.92 -13.22
C ALA A 16 8.26 -5.98 -13.84
N LYS A 17 8.44 -6.26 -15.13
CA LYS A 17 7.80 -7.37 -15.86
C LYS A 17 8.84 -8.40 -16.29
N PRO A 18 8.42 -9.65 -16.60
CA PRO A 18 9.28 -10.61 -17.28
C PRO A 18 9.87 -9.98 -18.55
N ALA A 19 11.18 -10.08 -18.73
CA ALA A 19 11.88 -9.45 -19.85
C ALA A 19 12.99 -10.36 -20.38
N ARG A 20 13.14 -10.39 -21.70
CA ARG A 20 14.22 -11.13 -22.41
C ARG A 20 15.05 -10.24 -23.35
N ASP A 21 14.87 -8.93 -23.28
CA ASP A 21 15.58 -7.97 -24.15
C ASP A 21 17.02 -7.77 -23.67
N VAL A 22 17.98 -8.24 -24.48
CA VAL A 22 19.42 -8.16 -24.19
C VAL A 22 19.89 -6.71 -24.08
N THR A 23 19.40 -5.81 -24.93
CA THR A 23 19.80 -4.40 -24.95
C THR A 23 19.36 -3.71 -23.66
N TRP A 24 18.12 -3.97 -23.25
CA TRP A 24 17.56 -3.43 -22.01
C TRP A 24 18.29 -3.95 -20.77
N LEU A 25 18.48 -5.26 -20.66
CA LEU A 25 19.18 -5.88 -19.54
C LEU A 25 20.62 -5.38 -19.45
N THR A 26 21.32 -5.28 -20.58
CA THR A 26 22.69 -4.73 -20.64
C THR A 26 22.74 -3.31 -20.11
N LYS A 27 21.76 -2.46 -20.47
CA LYS A 27 21.67 -1.09 -19.97
C LYS A 27 21.52 -1.05 -18.45
N LEU A 28 20.62 -1.85 -17.87
CA LEU A 28 20.43 -1.91 -16.42
C LEU A 28 21.70 -2.37 -15.67
N PHE A 29 22.45 -3.32 -16.24
CA PHE A 29 23.73 -3.74 -15.65
C PHE A 29 24.81 -2.69 -15.82
N LYS A 30 24.88 -1.99 -16.95
CA LYS A 30 25.89 -0.96 -17.22
C LYS A 30 25.84 0.14 -16.15
N ASP A 31 24.65 0.66 -15.87
CA ASP A 31 24.43 1.70 -14.85
C ASP A 31 24.90 1.26 -13.45
N ARG A 32 24.92 -0.05 -13.19
CA ARG A 32 25.33 -0.63 -11.89
C ARG A 32 26.80 -1.05 -11.87
N THR A 33 27.36 -1.40 -13.02
CA THR A 33 28.76 -1.86 -13.14
C THR A 33 29.74 -0.74 -12.80
N GLU A 34 29.36 0.52 -13.00
CA GLU A 34 30.15 1.68 -12.56
C GLU A 34 30.36 1.73 -11.03
N GLN A 35 29.53 1.03 -10.25
CA GLN A 35 29.67 0.93 -8.79
C GLN A 35 30.67 -0.15 -8.36
N ILE A 36 31.10 -1.00 -9.30
CA ILE A 36 32.08 -2.05 -9.03
C ILE A 36 33.46 -1.41 -9.03
N ASP A 37 34.11 -1.45 -7.88
CA ASP A 37 35.53 -1.13 -7.80
C ASP A 37 36.31 -2.41 -8.19
N PRO A 38 37.16 -2.39 -9.23
CA PRO A 38 37.92 -3.57 -9.63
C PRO A 38 39.11 -3.84 -8.70
N GLY A 39 39.60 -2.84 -7.94
CA GLY A 39 40.83 -2.97 -7.14
C GLY A 39 42.00 -3.52 -7.97
N PHE A 40 42.59 -4.63 -7.50
CA PHE A 40 43.68 -5.35 -8.18
C PHE A 40 43.25 -6.19 -9.38
N GLY A 41 41.95 -6.30 -9.64
CA GLY A 41 41.40 -7.05 -10.76
C GLY A 41 40.27 -7.98 -10.35
N ILE A 42 39.62 -8.51 -11.39
CA ILE A 42 38.47 -9.39 -11.29
C ILE A 42 38.92 -10.78 -11.73
N GLU A 43 38.81 -11.77 -10.86
CA GLU A 43 39.16 -13.16 -11.17
C GLU A 43 37.98 -13.90 -11.80
N LYS A 44 36.76 -13.68 -11.28
CA LYS A 44 35.57 -14.40 -11.72
C LYS A 44 34.31 -13.55 -11.71
N LEU A 45 33.60 -13.55 -12.84
CA LEU A 45 32.24 -13.02 -12.97
C LEU A 45 31.25 -14.18 -13.04
N VAL A 46 30.13 -14.04 -12.32
CA VAL A 46 29.04 -15.01 -12.32
C VAL A 46 27.74 -14.23 -12.48
N LEU A 47 26.95 -14.58 -13.49
CA LEU A 47 25.61 -14.06 -13.70
C LEU A 47 24.59 -15.13 -13.30
N VAL A 48 23.62 -14.75 -12.47
CA VAL A 48 22.58 -15.66 -11.98
C VAL A 48 21.22 -14.98 -12.11
N ALA A 49 20.25 -15.69 -12.67
CA ALA A 49 18.85 -15.30 -12.62
C ALA A 49 18.26 -15.76 -11.27
N VAL A 50 18.20 -14.84 -10.30
CA VAL A 50 17.72 -15.15 -8.93
C VAL A 50 16.20 -15.35 -8.90
N SER A 51 15.47 -14.68 -9.81
CA SER A 51 14.05 -14.86 -10.05
C SER A 51 13.80 -14.87 -11.56
N ALA A 52 12.91 -15.74 -12.01
CA ALA A 52 12.48 -15.82 -13.40
C ALA A 52 10.99 -16.18 -13.41
N GLU A 53 10.24 -15.50 -14.27
CA GLU A 53 8.81 -15.68 -14.43
C GLU A 53 8.49 -15.97 -15.91
N PRO A 54 7.39 -16.68 -16.23
CA PRO A 54 7.00 -16.93 -17.60
C PRO A 54 6.76 -15.63 -18.37
N LEU A 55 7.37 -15.51 -19.55
CA LEU A 55 7.09 -14.42 -20.48
C LEU A 55 6.01 -14.87 -21.46
N GLN A 56 4.81 -14.31 -21.33
CA GLN A 56 3.73 -14.56 -22.30
C GLN A 56 3.97 -13.76 -23.58
N GLU A 57 3.63 -14.35 -24.72
CA GLU A 57 3.70 -13.66 -26.01
C GLU A 57 2.43 -12.83 -26.20
N GLU A 58 2.57 -11.51 -26.21
CA GLU A 58 1.50 -10.59 -26.55
C GLU A 58 1.63 -10.18 -28.02
N GLN A 59 0.60 -10.47 -28.81
CA GLN A 59 0.50 -9.94 -30.16
C GLN A 59 0.18 -8.45 -30.06
N LYS A 60 1.15 -7.60 -30.36
CA LYS A 60 0.90 -6.16 -30.54
C LYS A 60 0.02 -5.98 -31.78
N SER A 61 -1.25 -5.68 -31.58
CA SER A 61 -2.14 -5.28 -32.68
C SER A 61 -1.59 -4.00 -33.32
N SER A 62 -1.56 -3.96 -34.65
CA SER A 62 -1.29 -2.74 -35.40
C SER A 62 -2.46 -1.79 -35.16
N SER A 63 -2.25 -0.73 -34.38
CA SER A 63 -3.32 0.22 -34.07
C SER A 63 -3.60 1.12 -35.28
N LEU A 64 -4.79 0.98 -35.86
CA LEU A 64 -5.39 1.98 -36.74
C LEU A 64 -6.44 2.84 -36.01
N VAL A 65 -6.79 2.55 -34.75
CA VAL A 65 -7.91 3.22 -34.05
C VAL A 65 -7.75 3.37 -32.50
N GLU A 66 -6.81 2.70 -31.83
CA GLU A 66 -6.68 2.79 -30.35
C GLU A 66 -5.61 3.79 -29.90
N GLU A 67 -5.93 4.57 -28.85
CA GLU A 67 -4.98 5.46 -28.15
C GLU A 67 -3.76 4.66 -27.68
N GLU A 68 -2.56 5.11 -28.09
CA GLU A 68 -1.31 4.47 -27.73
C GLU A 68 -1.02 4.65 -26.23
N ILE A 69 -1.37 3.64 -25.42
CA ILE A 69 -1.00 3.61 -24.01
C ILE A 69 0.53 3.51 -23.93
N THR A 70 1.17 4.57 -23.44
CA THR A 70 2.64 4.59 -23.27
C THR A 70 3.07 3.58 -22.23
N ASP A 71 3.98 2.67 -22.61
CA ASP A 71 4.56 1.69 -21.68
C ASP A 71 5.55 2.36 -20.71
N LEU A 72 5.18 2.39 -19.43
CA LEU A 72 6.01 2.95 -18.35
C LEU A 72 6.95 1.93 -17.72
N THR A 73 6.92 0.67 -18.15
CA THR A 73 7.76 -0.42 -17.58
C THR A 73 9.25 -0.07 -17.56
N PRO A 74 9.86 0.47 -18.65
CA PRO A 74 11.29 0.84 -18.63
C PRO A 74 11.63 1.92 -17.59
N LEU A 75 10.70 2.84 -17.32
CA LEU A 75 10.89 3.88 -16.33
C LEU A 75 10.83 3.32 -14.90
N ILE A 76 9.88 2.42 -14.64
CA ILE A 76 9.75 1.71 -13.35
C ILE A 76 11.02 0.93 -13.03
N ASP A 77 11.58 0.25 -14.03
CA ASP A 77 12.85 -0.49 -13.92
C ASP A 77 14.00 0.43 -13.53
N ILE A 78 14.17 1.58 -14.19
CA ILE A 78 15.25 2.53 -13.87
C ILE A 78 15.14 3.01 -12.41
N PHE A 79 13.94 3.42 -11.98
CA PHE A 79 13.73 3.89 -10.61
C PHE A 79 13.96 2.78 -9.58
N SER A 80 13.47 1.58 -9.86
CA SER A 80 13.63 0.43 -8.97
C SER A 80 15.10 0.01 -8.82
N ASN A 81 15.92 0.20 -9.87
CA ASN A 81 17.33 -0.14 -9.86
C ASN A 81 18.25 1.00 -9.34
N ARG A 82 17.78 2.24 -9.19
CA ARG A 82 18.61 3.36 -8.71
C ARG A 82 18.93 3.31 -7.20
N GLY A 83 18.20 2.48 -6.43
CA GLY A 83 18.43 2.27 -4.99
C GLY A 83 17.72 3.30 -4.11
N GLY A 84 17.18 2.83 -2.97
CA GLY A 84 16.50 3.68 -1.97
C GLY A 84 15.04 4.03 -2.25
N GLN A 85 14.53 3.76 -3.46
CA GLN A 85 13.14 4.03 -3.84
C GLN A 85 12.43 2.74 -4.25
N ARG A 86 11.29 2.44 -3.61
CA ARG A 86 10.39 1.37 -4.06
C ARG A 86 9.27 2.02 -4.86
N VAL A 87 9.12 1.63 -6.12
CA VAL A 87 8.01 2.08 -6.96
C VAL A 87 6.83 1.15 -6.75
N TYR A 88 5.69 1.70 -6.38
CA TYR A 88 4.45 0.97 -6.18
C TYR A 88 3.27 1.83 -6.64
N ARG A 89 2.14 1.18 -6.92
CA ARG A 89 0.85 1.86 -7.05
C ARG A 89 0.05 1.65 -5.78
N VAL A 90 -0.89 2.55 -5.56
CA VAL A 90 -1.86 2.45 -4.48
C VAL A 90 -3.18 2.00 -5.08
N ALA A 91 -3.75 0.93 -4.55
CA ALA A 91 -5.03 0.40 -5.00
C ALA A 91 -6.06 0.38 -3.87
N PRO A 92 -7.35 0.60 -4.19
CA PRO A 92 -8.41 0.31 -3.24
C PRO A 92 -8.43 -1.16 -2.85
N VAL A 93 -8.88 -1.39 -1.63
CA VAL A 93 -9.37 -2.68 -1.16
C VAL A 93 -10.68 -2.40 -0.44
N ALA A 94 -11.59 -3.37 -0.38
CA ALA A 94 -12.85 -3.26 0.33
C ALA A 94 -12.84 -3.89 1.76
N PRO A 95 -11.98 -3.47 2.71
CA PRO A 95 -12.26 -3.66 4.12
C PRO A 95 -13.17 -2.55 4.64
N ASP A 96 -13.93 -2.88 5.68
CA ASP A 96 -14.81 -1.95 6.37
C ASP A 96 -14.00 -0.87 7.10
N VAL A 97 -12.76 -1.19 7.51
CA VAL A 97 -11.85 -0.27 8.20
C VAL A 97 -11.20 0.72 7.22
N PRO A 98 -11.43 2.05 7.35
CA PRO A 98 -10.85 3.06 6.46
C PRO A 98 -9.32 3.06 6.40
N GLU A 99 -8.65 2.79 7.52
CA GLU A 99 -7.19 2.67 7.61
C GLU A 99 -6.63 1.54 6.73
N ARG A 100 -7.47 0.57 6.37
CA ARG A 100 -7.10 -0.62 5.60
C ARG A 100 -7.64 -0.58 4.18
N SER A 101 -8.38 0.44 3.76
CA SER A 101 -9.02 0.50 2.45
C SER A 101 -8.06 0.75 1.29
N VAL A 102 -6.77 0.62 1.57
CA VAL A 102 -5.67 0.97 0.71
C VAL A 102 -4.60 -0.09 0.85
N GLN A 103 -4.13 -0.61 -0.28
CA GLN A 103 -2.96 -1.46 -0.29
C GLN A 103 -1.94 -0.95 -1.32
N GLN A 104 -0.66 -1.21 -1.03
CA GLN A 104 0.40 -1.05 -2.00
C GLN A 104 0.39 -2.27 -2.92
N VAL A 105 0.29 -2.03 -4.23
CA VAL A 105 0.40 -3.07 -5.27
C VAL A 105 1.62 -2.82 -6.13
N SER A 106 2.08 -3.85 -6.85
CA SER A 106 3.14 -3.70 -7.83
C SER A 106 2.84 -2.55 -8.80
N ALA A 107 3.88 -1.81 -9.18
CA ALA A 107 3.77 -0.71 -10.13
C ALA A 107 3.21 -1.15 -11.49
N VAL A 108 3.42 -2.43 -11.83
CA VAL A 108 2.94 -3.08 -13.05
C VAL A 108 1.83 -4.11 -12.79
N ALA A 109 1.25 -4.12 -11.59
CA ALA A 109 0.08 -4.95 -11.33
C ALA A 109 -1.04 -4.61 -12.33
N GLU A 110 -1.91 -5.58 -12.60
CA GLU A 110 -3.14 -5.33 -13.37
C GLU A 110 -3.97 -4.21 -12.74
N ASN A 111 -4.82 -3.58 -13.55
CA ASN A 111 -5.70 -2.56 -13.03
C ASN A 111 -6.73 -3.19 -12.08
N VAL A 112 -6.77 -2.66 -10.87
CA VAL A 112 -7.79 -3.04 -9.90
C VAL A 112 -9.11 -2.42 -10.35
N ALA A 113 -10.05 -3.28 -10.75
CA ALA A 113 -11.38 -2.86 -11.20
C ALA A 113 -12.25 -2.34 -10.04
N GLU A 114 -11.92 -2.71 -8.81
CA GLU A 114 -12.55 -2.19 -7.62
C GLU A 114 -12.28 -0.68 -7.51
N SER A 115 -13.32 0.06 -7.16
CA SER A 115 -13.22 1.48 -6.86
C SER A 115 -13.53 1.69 -5.38
N TRP A 116 -13.02 2.80 -4.85
CA TRP A 116 -13.41 3.25 -3.52
C TRP A 116 -14.92 3.49 -3.52
N VAL A 117 -15.64 2.91 -2.56
CA VAL A 117 -17.08 3.17 -2.39
C VAL A 117 -17.29 4.66 -2.10
N GLY A 118 -17.67 5.42 -3.14
CA GLY A 118 -17.73 6.88 -3.11
C GLY A 118 -19.01 7.46 -2.51
N HIS A 119 -19.99 6.61 -2.14
CA HIS A 119 -21.26 7.08 -1.58
C HIS A 119 -21.16 7.46 -0.09
N TRP A 120 -20.14 6.97 0.62
CA TRP A 120 -19.87 7.38 2.01
C TRP A 120 -18.77 8.43 2.06
N ARG A 121 -19.01 9.55 2.76
CA ARG A 121 -17.97 10.55 3.05
C ARG A 121 -16.99 9.99 4.08
N ARG A 122 -15.94 9.32 3.63
CA ARG A 122 -14.87 8.81 4.50
C ARG A 122 -14.06 9.97 5.11
N PRO A 123 -13.63 9.87 6.39
CA PRO A 123 -12.78 10.89 7.00
C PRO A 123 -11.49 11.09 6.18
N VAL A 124 -11.16 12.35 5.88
CA VAL A 124 -9.93 12.71 5.14
C VAL A 124 -8.68 12.55 6.02
N ARG A 125 -8.85 12.53 7.35
CA ARG A 125 -7.78 12.38 8.33
C ARG A 125 -8.18 11.33 9.36
N LEU A 126 -7.30 10.37 9.56
CA LEU A 126 -7.39 9.34 10.58
C LEU A 126 -6.33 9.64 11.66
N PHE A 127 -6.60 9.24 12.90
CA PHE A 127 -5.59 9.27 13.94
C PHE A 127 -4.50 8.25 13.62
N GLU A 128 -3.25 8.57 13.93
CA GLU A 128 -2.11 7.66 13.70
C GLU A 128 -2.27 6.33 14.45
N ARG A 129 -2.88 6.37 15.63
CA ARG A 129 -3.27 5.20 16.41
C ARG A 129 -4.73 5.35 16.82
N SER A 130 -5.44 4.23 16.83
CA SER A 130 -6.81 4.18 17.36
C SER A 130 -6.81 4.63 18.82
N GLU A 131 -7.59 5.66 19.13
CA GLU A 131 -7.76 6.16 20.48
C GLU A 131 -9.07 5.63 21.06
N GLN A 132 -9.01 5.18 22.32
CA GLN A 132 -10.21 4.71 23.00
C GLN A 132 -11.12 5.90 23.31
N ILE A 133 -12.40 5.75 22.97
CA ILE A 133 -13.46 6.67 23.35
C ILE A 133 -14.56 5.91 24.08
N GLN A 134 -15.23 6.59 25.01
CA GLN A 134 -16.46 6.08 25.61
C GLN A 134 -17.63 6.85 25.01
N ALA A 135 -18.67 6.13 24.57
CA ALA A 135 -19.82 6.73 23.94
C ALA A 135 -21.11 6.26 24.62
N ILE A 136 -22.04 7.19 24.85
CA ILE A 136 -23.35 6.91 25.45
C ILE A 136 -24.43 7.27 24.44
N ALA A 137 -25.18 6.26 23.98
CA ALA A 137 -26.35 6.41 23.15
C ALA A 137 -27.63 6.33 23.99
N MET A 138 -28.69 6.99 23.53
CA MET A 138 -29.99 6.98 24.21
C MET A 138 -30.80 5.72 23.91
N MET A 139 -30.44 4.98 22.86
CA MET A 139 -31.10 3.78 22.36
C MET A 139 -30.05 2.96 21.59
N PRO A 140 -30.19 1.62 21.47
CA PRO A 140 -29.43 0.84 20.50
C PRO A 140 -29.54 1.45 19.09
N ASP A 141 -28.47 1.33 18.30
CA ASP A 141 -28.34 1.79 16.91
C ASP A 141 -28.44 3.30 16.66
N TYR A 142 -28.86 4.08 17.66
CA TYR A 142 -28.85 5.55 17.60
C TYR A 142 -27.44 6.13 17.72
N PRO A 143 -27.18 7.30 17.13
CA PRO A 143 -25.94 8.00 17.39
C PRO A 143 -25.82 8.37 18.88
N PRO A 144 -24.65 8.13 19.51
CA PRO A 144 -24.33 8.69 20.81
C PRO A 144 -24.69 10.15 21.00
N ALA A 145 -25.29 10.41 22.16
CA ALA A 145 -25.60 11.76 22.61
C ALA A 145 -24.37 12.42 23.25
N THR A 146 -23.48 11.62 23.85
CA THR A 146 -22.22 12.10 24.45
C THR A 146 -21.06 11.14 24.19
N ILE A 147 -19.88 11.73 24.03
CA ILE A 147 -18.60 10.99 23.96
C ILE A 147 -17.65 11.53 25.03
N THR A 148 -16.81 10.66 25.59
CA THR A 148 -15.68 11.04 26.44
C THR A 148 -14.39 10.63 25.74
N TRP A 149 -13.55 11.61 25.45
CA TRP A 149 -12.28 11.44 24.74
C TRP A 149 -11.17 12.20 25.47
N ARG A 150 -10.03 11.54 25.71
CA ARG A 150 -8.90 12.08 26.50
C ARG A 150 -9.33 12.71 27.83
N GLY A 151 -10.27 12.06 28.52
CA GLY A 151 -10.83 12.52 29.79
C GLY A 151 -11.83 13.68 29.70
N LYS A 152 -12.08 14.25 28.51
CA LYS A 152 -13.03 15.34 28.31
C LYS A 152 -14.34 14.83 27.74
N ARG A 153 -15.46 15.26 28.33
CA ARG A 153 -16.81 14.93 27.84
C ARG A 153 -17.26 15.95 26.79
N HIS A 154 -17.81 15.46 25.69
CA HIS A 154 -18.35 16.22 24.57
C HIS A 154 -19.79 15.80 24.30
N ARG A 155 -20.67 16.78 24.06
CA ARG A 155 -22.04 16.54 23.61
C ARG A 155 -22.07 16.52 22.09
N VAL A 156 -22.66 15.48 21.52
CA VAL A 156 -22.85 15.35 20.08
C VAL A 156 -24.02 16.24 19.66
N LYS A 157 -23.77 17.16 18.73
CA LYS A 157 -24.81 18.07 18.18
C LYS A 157 -25.45 17.53 16.91
N ARG A 158 -24.64 16.90 16.07
CA ARG A 158 -25.04 16.26 14.82
C ARG A 158 -24.25 14.98 14.69
N ALA A 159 -24.92 13.95 14.23
CA ALA A 159 -24.29 12.71 13.82
C ALA A 159 -24.70 12.47 12.37
N ASP A 160 -23.70 12.29 11.53
CA ASP A 160 -23.87 11.86 10.15
C ASP A 160 -22.90 10.68 10.00
N GLY A 161 -23.42 9.54 9.55
CA GLY A 161 -22.77 8.25 9.78
C GLY A 161 -21.97 7.77 8.57
N PRO A 162 -20.65 7.60 8.66
CA PRO A 162 -19.90 6.71 7.78
C PRO A 162 -20.21 5.23 8.07
N GLU A 163 -19.76 4.37 7.17
CA GLU A 163 -19.88 2.91 7.17
C GLU A 163 -19.62 2.25 8.54
N ARG A 164 -20.47 1.28 8.91
CA ARG A 164 -20.31 0.51 10.16
C ARG A 164 -19.16 -0.49 9.98
N ILE A 165 -18.16 -0.39 10.86
CA ILE A 165 -17.02 -1.31 10.85
C ILE A 165 -17.36 -2.53 11.71
N PHE A 166 -17.69 -3.67 11.10
CA PHE A 166 -18.03 -4.90 11.82
C PHE A 166 -16.80 -5.80 12.01
N GLY A 167 -16.50 -6.16 13.27
CA GLY A 167 -15.62 -7.30 13.61
C GLY A 167 -14.13 -7.22 13.25
N GLU A 168 -13.73 -6.42 12.26
CA GLU A 168 -12.34 -6.34 11.77
C GLU A 168 -11.37 -5.74 12.78
N LEU A 169 -11.86 -4.91 13.71
CA LEU A 169 -11.04 -4.24 14.72
C LEU A 169 -10.44 -5.24 15.74
N ARG A 170 -11.08 -6.40 15.97
CA ARG A 170 -10.66 -7.39 16.98
C ARG A 170 -9.36 -8.15 16.61
N ARG A 171 -8.88 -8.08 15.37
CA ARG A 171 -7.70 -8.83 14.91
C ARG A 171 -6.36 -8.34 15.48
N ARG A 172 -6.32 -7.23 16.23
CA ARG A 172 -5.11 -6.77 16.94
C ARG A 172 -5.36 -6.76 18.45
N GLY A 173 -5.04 -7.89 19.11
CA GLY A 173 -4.92 -8.13 20.55
C GLY A 173 -5.17 -7.00 21.56
N TYR A 174 -6.42 -6.53 21.67
CA TYR A 174 -6.91 -5.87 22.87
C TYR A 174 -7.74 -6.90 23.63
N ALA A 175 -7.16 -7.46 24.69
CA ALA A 175 -7.85 -8.42 25.54
C ALA A 175 -9.11 -7.80 26.14
N SER A 176 -10.16 -8.60 26.14
CA SER A 176 -11.52 -8.36 26.60
C SER A 176 -11.58 -7.81 28.03
N ILE A 177 -12.56 -6.95 28.29
CA ILE A 177 -13.27 -6.99 29.57
C ILE A 177 -14.75 -7.12 29.25
N GLY A 178 -15.34 -8.22 29.71
CA GLY A 178 -16.78 -8.45 29.77
C GLY A 178 -17.32 -9.33 28.66
N ASP A 179 -17.56 -10.60 28.99
CA ASP A 179 -18.52 -11.44 28.28
C ASP A 179 -19.89 -10.77 28.31
N ASP A 180 -20.46 -10.52 27.13
CA ASP A 180 -21.90 -10.45 26.92
C ASP A 180 -22.20 -11.12 25.57
N HIS A 181 -23.20 -12.00 25.60
CA HIS A 181 -23.74 -12.78 24.48
C HIS A 181 -24.14 -11.91 23.27
N PRO A 182 -24.32 -12.49 22.06
CA PRO A 182 -24.51 -11.72 20.84
C PRO A 182 -25.87 -11.03 20.89
N VAL A 183 -25.83 -9.72 21.10
CA VAL A 183 -26.95 -8.84 20.81
C VAL A 183 -26.46 -7.94 19.70
N ASP A 184 -27.12 -8.03 18.54
CA ASP A 184 -26.89 -7.20 17.36
C ASP A 184 -26.68 -5.74 17.79
N GLY A 185 -25.42 -5.31 17.77
CA GLY A 185 -24.96 -4.20 18.60
C GLY A 185 -24.05 -3.29 17.79
N GLN A 186 -24.67 -2.31 17.13
CA GLN A 186 -24.01 -1.43 16.19
C GLN A 186 -23.22 -0.33 16.91
N ALA A 187 -21.89 -0.30 16.74
CA ALA A 187 -21.03 0.70 17.38
C ALA A 187 -20.88 1.97 16.49
N ASN A 188 -21.44 3.09 16.96
CA ASN A 188 -21.32 4.41 16.35
C ASN A 188 -20.14 5.18 16.95
N THR A 189 -19.30 5.83 16.14
CA THR A 189 -18.24 6.75 16.62
C THR A 189 -18.14 8.01 15.75
N PHE A 190 -17.82 9.13 16.41
CA PHE A 190 -18.24 10.51 16.16
C PHE A 190 -17.12 11.37 15.59
N LEU A 191 -17.44 12.26 14.65
CA LEU A 191 -16.60 13.43 14.36
C LEU A 191 -16.94 14.56 15.35
N PRO A 192 -15.99 15.04 16.17
CA PRO A 192 -16.15 16.33 16.85
C PRO A 192 -15.83 17.45 15.86
N GLU A 193 -16.85 18.04 15.24
CA GLU A 193 -16.67 19.35 14.60
C GLU A 193 -16.47 20.43 15.67
N THR A 194 -15.46 21.28 15.41
CA THR A 194 -15.16 22.58 16.05
C THR A 194 -14.29 22.57 17.31
N LEU A 195 -12.97 22.49 17.10
CA LEU A 195 -12.00 23.34 17.80
C LEU A 195 -11.22 24.15 16.75
N ALA A 196 -11.92 25.00 16.00
CA ALA A 196 -11.31 26.16 15.37
C ALA A 196 -11.44 27.32 16.35
N GLY A 197 -10.37 27.60 17.08
CA GLY A 197 -10.18 28.84 17.80
C GLY A 197 -9.77 29.95 16.83
N ARG A 198 -10.20 31.16 17.16
CA ARG A 198 -9.74 32.46 16.65
C ARG A 198 -8.22 32.55 16.51
#